data_AF-D6PL44-F1
#
_entry.id   AF-D6PL44-F1
#
_cell.length_a   1.000
_cell.length_b   1.000
_cell.length_c   1.000
_cell.angle_alpha   90.00
_cell.angle_beta   90.00
_cell.angle_gamma   90.00
#
_symmetry.space_group_name_H-M   'P 1'
#
loop_
_entity.id
_entity.type
_entity.pdbx_description
1 polymer ?
#
loop_
_entity_poly.entity_id
_entity_poly.type
_entity_poly.pdbx_seq_one_letter_code
_entity_poly.pdbx_strand_id
1 'polypeptide(L)'
;MEKNQDLVSKVRQSLDNIDEEFPCWHVYVGECTTEETKQIILQWYYKNVGKGNPCIIGYDYISCTGDDISKNWNERQILGDKLSSIRKCCMKVNAALITAVQANRSAESRNKKSGEVADDSTIIADSDRIQRYAETVISIRPKTPDEISLDEAMDLDEAEQAFEDRDYSNLRFGSHKMFILKGRTQGEEAPGHTDLVRRRLPNGTFRQDTNYFNMLVDNYFLAERGDLRDVVNFREERFMLDDTHSGDLDPDI
;
A
#
# COMPACT_ATOMS: atom_id res chain seq x y z
N MET A 1 9.60 34.21 -0.05
CA MET A 1 9.58 32.89 0.61
C MET A 1 11.01 32.40 0.72
N GLU A 2 11.67 32.68 1.84
CA GLU A 2 12.96 32.06 2.16
C GLU A 2 12.72 30.55 2.32
N LYS A 3 13.33 29.76 1.42
CA LYS A 3 13.29 28.31 1.49
C LYS A 3 13.94 27.87 2.79
N ASN A 4 13.24 27.06 3.59
CA ASN A 4 13.71 26.51 4.85
C ASN A 4 15.07 25.80 4.64
N GLN A 5 16.16 26.49 4.98
CA GLN A 5 17.53 26.06 4.68
C GLN A 5 17.92 24.77 5.42
N ASP A 6 17.30 24.52 6.57
CA ASP A 6 17.50 23.30 7.35
C ASP A 6 16.96 22.07 6.59
N LEU A 7 15.74 22.17 6.03
CA LEU A 7 15.17 21.10 5.20
C LEU A 7 16.01 20.85 3.94
N VAL A 8 16.49 21.91 3.27
CA VAL A 8 17.34 21.77 2.09
C VAL A 8 18.65 21.05 2.43
N SER A 9 19.24 21.34 3.59
CA SER A 9 20.49 20.72 4.04
C SER A 9 20.29 19.25 4.41
N LYS A 10 19.22 18.92 5.13
CA LYS A 10 18.84 17.53 5.46
C LYS A 10 18.61 16.70 4.20
N VAL A 11 17.85 17.24 3.23
CA VAL A 11 17.61 16.54 1.96
C VAL A 11 18.93 16.29 1.23
N ARG A 12 19.81 17.29 1.11
CA ARG A 12 21.10 17.13 0.42
C ARG A 12 22.00 16.10 1.10
N GLN A 13 22.10 16.14 2.43
CA GLN A 13 22.90 15.16 3.17
C GLN A 13 22.36 13.74 3.01
N SER A 14 21.03 13.57 2.97
CA SER A 14 20.42 12.27 2.68
C SER A 14 20.60 11.85 1.23
N LEU A 15 20.62 12.78 0.27
CA LEU A 15 20.92 12.50 -1.14
C LEU A 15 22.36 12.00 -1.32
N ASP A 16 23.31 12.53 -0.55
CA ASP A 16 24.71 12.06 -0.56
C ASP A 16 24.86 10.64 -0.01
N ASN A 17 23.87 10.16 0.77
CA ASN A 17 23.78 8.78 1.25
C ASN A 17 22.96 7.87 0.33
N ILE A 18 22.41 8.38 -0.78
CA ILE A 18 21.76 7.52 -1.77
C ILE A 18 22.84 6.67 -2.42
N ASP A 19 22.63 5.37 -2.31
CA ASP A 19 23.57 4.34 -2.72
C ASP A 19 24.09 4.57 -4.15
N GLU A 20 25.42 4.62 -4.32
CA GLU A 20 26.04 4.64 -5.64
C GLU A 20 25.66 3.38 -6.45
N GLU A 21 25.32 2.28 -5.76
CA GLU A 21 24.85 1.02 -6.35
C GLU A 21 23.43 1.13 -6.94
N PHE A 22 22.61 2.05 -6.43
CA PHE A 22 21.24 2.33 -6.90
C PHE A 22 21.03 3.82 -7.21
N PRO A 23 21.65 4.33 -8.29
CA PRO A 23 21.54 5.74 -8.62
C PRO A 23 20.09 6.11 -8.93
N CYS A 24 19.61 7.17 -8.26
CA CYS A 24 18.23 7.64 -8.34
C CYS A 24 18.16 8.98 -9.07
N TRP A 25 17.22 9.10 -10.01
CA TRP A 25 16.95 10.35 -10.71
C TRP A 25 15.51 10.78 -10.46
N HIS A 26 15.36 12.02 -10.01
CA HIS A 26 14.05 12.64 -9.83
C HIS A 26 13.84 13.73 -10.88
N VAL A 27 12.75 13.61 -11.65
CA VAL A 27 12.34 14.57 -12.66
C VAL A 27 10.92 15.01 -12.36
N TYR A 28 10.72 16.32 -12.20
CA TYR A 28 9.38 16.88 -12.11
C TYR A 28 8.74 16.92 -13.50
N VAL A 29 7.62 16.22 -13.66
CA VAL A 29 6.81 16.15 -14.88
C VAL A 29 5.46 16.83 -14.63
N GLY A 30 5.41 18.15 -14.87
CA GLY A 30 4.18 18.93 -14.71
C GLY A 30 3.29 18.88 -15.95
N GLU A 31 2.03 18.45 -15.79
CA GLU A 31 0.98 18.38 -16.83
C GLU A 31 1.42 17.80 -18.18
N CYS A 32 2.38 16.88 -18.18
CA CYS A 32 2.89 16.27 -19.40
C CYS A 32 1.86 15.34 -20.04
N THR A 33 1.77 15.41 -21.36
CA THR A 33 1.04 14.44 -22.18
C THR A 33 1.65 13.04 -22.04
N THR A 34 0.88 12.04 -22.47
CA THR A 34 1.37 10.65 -22.54
C THR A 34 2.63 10.52 -23.40
N GLU A 35 2.75 11.25 -24.51
CA GLU A 35 3.91 11.18 -25.39
C GLU A 35 5.16 11.84 -24.81
N GLU A 36 5.02 13.02 -24.19
CA GLU A 36 6.12 13.71 -23.51
C GLU A 36 6.67 12.85 -22.37
N THR A 37 5.79 12.23 -21.57
CA THR A 37 6.19 11.32 -20.49
C THR A 37 7.04 10.17 -21.03
N LYS A 38 6.63 9.55 -22.14
CA LYS A 38 7.42 8.49 -22.79
C LYS A 38 8.76 9.01 -23.30
N GLN A 39 8.81 10.20 -23.89
CA GLN A 39 10.07 10.78 -24.36
C GLN A 39 11.05 11.01 -23.21
N ILE A 40 10.57 11.50 -22.06
CA ILE A 40 11.39 11.69 -20.86
C ILE A 40 11.97 10.36 -20.39
N ILE A 41 11.14 9.31 -20.30
CA ILE A 41 11.59 7.95 -19.94
C ILE A 41 12.66 7.46 -20.92
N LEU A 42 12.42 7.57 -22.23
CA LEU A 42 13.37 7.10 -23.25
C LEU A 42 14.68 7.89 -23.21
N GLN A 43 14.62 9.21 -23.11
CA GLN A 43 15.81 10.06 -23.04
C GLN A 43 16.65 9.75 -21.80
N TRP A 44 16.01 9.62 -20.64
CA TRP A 44 16.70 9.22 -19.41
C TRP A 44 17.32 7.83 -19.54
N TYR A 45 16.56 6.85 -20.05
CA TYR A 45 17.01 5.47 -20.19
C TYR A 45 18.25 5.37 -21.08
N TYR A 46 18.19 5.91 -22.30
CA TYR A 46 19.31 5.81 -23.24
C TYR A 46 20.53 6.61 -22.80
N LYS A 47 20.34 7.67 -22.01
CA LYS A 47 21.43 8.49 -21.48
C LYS A 47 22.12 7.88 -20.26
N ASN A 48 21.36 7.32 -19.32
CA ASN A 48 21.88 6.96 -17.99
C ASN A 48 21.92 5.45 -17.74
N VAL A 49 20.99 4.68 -18.31
CA VAL A 49 20.86 3.23 -18.06
C VAL A 49 21.53 2.42 -19.16
N GLY A 50 21.29 2.79 -20.42
CA GLY A 50 21.82 2.08 -21.59
C GLY A 50 20.96 0.90 -22.03
N LYS A 51 21.08 0.54 -23.32
CA LYS A 51 20.19 -0.44 -23.98
C LYS A 51 20.33 -1.85 -23.40
N GLY A 52 19.20 -2.46 -23.03
CA GLY A 52 19.09 -3.82 -22.51
C GLY A 52 19.21 -3.92 -20.99
N ASN A 53 19.75 -2.89 -20.33
CA ASN A 53 19.93 -2.90 -18.89
C ASN A 53 18.59 -2.69 -18.17
N PRO A 54 18.33 -3.42 -17.07
CA PRO A 54 17.10 -3.27 -16.31
C PRO A 54 17.10 -1.95 -15.53
N CYS A 55 15.91 -1.40 -15.33
CA CYS A 55 15.71 -0.26 -14.42
C CYS A 55 14.29 -0.22 -13.88
N ILE A 56 14.05 0.68 -12.92
CA ILE A 56 12.74 0.94 -12.35
C ILE A 56 12.32 2.36 -12.73
N ILE A 57 11.09 2.50 -13.21
CA ILE A 57 10.44 3.79 -13.44
C ILE A 57 9.37 3.97 -12.37
N GLY A 58 9.58 4.93 -11.48
CA GLY A 58 8.56 5.44 -10.58
C GLY A 58 7.82 6.61 -11.22
N TYR A 59 6.49 6.55 -11.29
CA TYR A 59 5.65 7.64 -11.78
C TYR A 59 4.55 7.99 -10.77
N ASP A 60 4.74 9.13 -10.10
CA ASP A 60 3.84 9.65 -9.08
C ASP A 60 3.12 10.91 -9.59
N TYR A 61 1.81 10.88 -9.84
CA TYR A 61 0.90 9.73 -9.98
C TYR A 61 0.25 9.79 -11.35
N ILE A 62 -0.35 8.69 -11.82
CA ILE A 62 -1.02 8.70 -13.12
C ILE A 62 -2.34 9.49 -13.04
N SER A 63 -2.46 10.51 -13.88
CA SER A 63 -3.64 11.37 -13.98
C SER A 63 -3.97 11.72 -15.43
N CYS A 64 -5.20 12.20 -15.66
CA CYS A 64 -5.69 12.61 -16.97
C CYS A 64 -5.24 14.01 -17.39
N THR A 65 -4.35 14.66 -16.64
CA THR A 65 -3.87 16.01 -16.97
C THR A 65 -2.98 15.98 -18.23
N GLY A 66 -3.10 17.01 -19.06
CA GLY A 66 -2.28 17.23 -20.25
C GLY A 66 -2.80 16.57 -21.54
N ASP A 67 -3.66 15.55 -21.45
CA ASP A 67 -4.25 14.91 -22.63
C ASP A 67 -5.56 15.63 -23.04
N ASP A 68 -5.80 15.85 -24.34
CA ASP A 68 -7.01 16.53 -24.83
C ASP A 68 -8.28 15.73 -24.46
N ILE A 69 -8.96 16.16 -23.40
CA ILE A 69 -10.24 15.57 -22.97
C ILE A 69 -11.33 16.06 -23.93
N SER A 70 -11.51 15.36 -25.05
CA SER A 70 -12.69 15.59 -25.89
C SER A 70 -13.95 15.28 -25.06
N LYS A 71 -14.99 16.11 -25.19
CA LYS A 71 -16.22 16.11 -24.36
C LYS A 71 -16.99 14.78 -24.28
N ASN A 72 -16.61 13.77 -25.07
CA ASN A 72 -17.27 12.47 -25.16
C ASN A 72 -16.44 11.30 -24.62
N TRP A 73 -15.19 11.51 -24.20
CA TRP A 73 -14.39 10.43 -23.61
C TRP A 73 -14.60 10.40 -22.10
N ASN A 74 -14.96 9.24 -21.57
CA ASN A 74 -14.94 9.02 -20.14
C ASN A 74 -13.47 9.13 -19.68
N GLU A 75 -13.17 10.06 -18.78
CA GLU A 75 -11.84 10.32 -18.19
C GLU A 75 -11.10 9.02 -17.82
N ARG A 76 -11.85 8.02 -17.38
CA ARG A 76 -11.35 6.71 -16.96
C ARG A 76 -10.81 5.85 -18.10
N GLN A 77 -11.34 6.01 -19.32
CA GLN A 77 -10.80 5.37 -20.52
C GLN A 77 -9.44 5.97 -20.90
N ILE A 78 -9.31 7.30 -20.80
CA ILE A 78 -8.06 8.01 -21.06
C ILE A 78 -6.97 7.52 -20.11
N LEU A 79 -7.29 7.39 -18.82
CA LEU A 79 -6.35 6.90 -17.81
C LEU A 79 -5.83 5.48 -18.12
N GLY A 80 -6.73 4.56 -18.48
CA GLY A 80 -6.36 3.19 -18.85
C GLY A 80 -5.49 3.14 -20.10
N ASP A 81 -5.78 3.96 -21.10
CA ASP A 81 -5.03 4.02 -22.36
C ASP A 81 -3.64 4.65 -22.14
N LYS A 82 -3.54 5.68 -21.28
CA LYS A 82 -2.28 6.28 -20.82
C LYS A 82 -1.40 5.26 -20.10
N LEU A 83 -1.96 4.53 -19.12
CA LEU A 83 -1.24 3.47 -18.40
C LEU A 83 -0.71 2.41 -19.36
N SER A 84 -1.54 1.95 -20.30
CA SER A 84 -1.17 0.97 -21.31
C SER A 84 -0.03 1.47 -22.20
N SER A 85 -0.08 2.74 -22.63
CA SER A 85 0.94 3.37 -23.46
C SER A 85 2.29 3.49 -22.74
N ILE A 86 2.28 3.96 -21.48
CA ILE A 86 3.48 4.11 -20.66
C ILE A 86 4.07 2.73 -20.31
N ARG A 87 3.24 1.76 -19.94
CA ARG A 87 3.68 0.37 -19.70
C ARG A 87 4.39 -0.21 -20.92
N LYS A 88 3.80 -0.07 -22.11
CA LYS A 88 4.44 -0.54 -23.36
C LYS A 88 5.78 0.16 -23.63
N CYS A 89 5.92 1.43 -23.26
CA CYS A 89 7.19 2.14 -23.32
C CYS A 89 8.22 1.49 -22.39
N CYS A 90 7.87 1.28 -21.12
CA CYS A 90 8.73 0.65 -20.13
C CYS A 90 9.16 -0.77 -20.54
N MET A 91 8.24 -1.57 -21.08
CA MET A 91 8.55 -2.91 -21.61
C MET A 91 9.60 -2.87 -22.73
N LYS A 92 9.56 -1.86 -23.62
CA LYS A 92 10.55 -1.73 -24.71
C LYS A 92 11.96 -1.45 -24.19
N VAL A 93 12.08 -0.83 -23.01
CA VAL A 93 13.35 -0.49 -22.38
C VAL A 93 13.70 -1.41 -21.21
N ASN A 94 13.05 -2.58 -21.11
CA ASN A 94 13.28 -3.54 -20.02
C ASN A 94 13.13 -2.93 -18.61
N ALA A 95 12.17 -2.01 -18.46
CA ALA A 95 11.92 -1.32 -17.19
C ALA A 95 10.66 -1.82 -16.48
N ALA A 96 10.75 -1.98 -15.16
CA ALA A 96 9.58 -2.15 -14.30
C ALA A 96 8.92 -0.79 -14.05
N LEU A 97 7.60 -0.72 -14.17
CA LEU A 97 6.82 0.49 -13.91
C LEU A 97 6.11 0.37 -12.56
N ILE A 98 6.38 1.31 -11.66
CA ILE A 98 5.65 1.50 -10.40
C ILE A 98 4.95 2.85 -10.48
N THR A 99 3.64 2.88 -10.27
CA THR A 99 2.87 4.12 -10.33
C THR A 99 1.74 4.13 -9.32
N ALA A 100 1.50 5.29 -8.72
CA ALA A 100 0.34 5.52 -7.86
C ALA A 100 -0.89 5.86 -8.71
N VAL A 101 -2.06 5.42 -8.25
CA VAL A 101 -3.37 5.75 -8.84
C VAL A 101 -4.21 6.39 -7.74
N GLN A 102 -4.93 7.45 -8.09
CA GLN A 102 -5.84 8.10 -7.15
C GLN A 102 -7.01 7.19 -6.79
N ALA A 103 -7.24 6.99 -5.49
CA ALA A 103 -8.41 6.26 -4.99
C ALA A 103 -9.69 7.13 -5.07
N ASN A 104 -10.84 6.46 -5.10
CA ASN A 104 -12.14 7.11 -5.01
C ASN A 104 -12.33 7.79 -3.65
N ARG A 105 -13.03 8.93 -3.61
CA ARG A 105 -13.41 9.58 -2.34
C ARG A 105 -14.21 8.66 -1.41
N SER A 106 -15.00 7.74 -1.97
CA SER A 106 -15.75 6.74 -1.20
C SER A 106 -14.86 5.71 -0.50
N ALA A 107 -13.61 5.57 -0.91
CA ALA A 107 -12.63 4.66 -0.32
C ALA A 107 -11.85 5.30 0.83
N GLU A 108 -12.05 6.59 1.12
CA GLU A 108 -11.47 7.22 2.30
C GLU A 108 -12.10 6.59 3.56
N SER A 109 -11.24 6.03 4.43
CA SER A 109 -11.65 5.30 5.64
C SER A 109 -11.94 6.21 6.84
N ARG A 110 -11.83 7.54 6.69
CA ARG A 110 -12.05 8.49 7.78
C ARG A 110 -13.50 8.38 8.29
N ASN A 111 -13.64 8.08 9.59
CA ASN A 111 -14.90 7.91 10.33
C ASN A 111 -15.78 6.73 9.89
N LYS A 112 -15.18 5.67 9.33
CA LYS A 112 -15.89 4.44 8.98
C LYS A 112 -15.55 3.31 9.94
N LYS A 113 -16.54 2.47 10.24
CA LYS A 113 -16.29 1.17 10.90
C LYS A 113 -15.65 0.20 9.91
N SER A 114 -14.91 -0.81 10.36
CA SER A 114 -14.24 -1.77 9.47
C SER A 114 -15.16 -2.35 8.40
N GLY A 115 -16.41 -2.71 8.77
CA GLY A 115 -17.39 -3.27 7.83
C GLY A 115 -17.94 -2.31 6.77
N GLU A 116 -17.65 -1.00 6.87
CA GLU A 116 -18.09 0.04 5.94
C GLU A 116 -16.96 0.52 5.01
N VAL A 117 -15.73 0.04 5.23
CA VAL A 117 -14.58 0.33 4.37
C VAL A 117 -14.52 -0.69 3.25
N ALA A 118 -14.58 -0.22 2.01
CA ALA A 118 -14.39 -1.07 0.85
C ALA A 118 -12.90 -1.46 0.76
N ASP A 119 -12.62 -2.75 0.88
CA ASP A 119 -11.29 -3.36 0.73
C ASP A 119 -11.12 -4.11 -0.59
N ASP A 120 -11.93 -3.75 -1.58
CA ASP A 120 -12.03 -4.45 -2.84
C ASP A 120 -11.67 -3.54 -4.03
N SER A 121 -11.85 -4.08 -5.24
CA SER A 121 -11.59 -3.38 -6.48
C SER A 121 -12.33 -2.04 -6.63
N THR A 122 -13.38 -1.78 -5.86
CA THR A 122 -14.17 -0.53 -5.95
C THR A 122 -13.45 0.69 -5.38
N ILE A 123 -12.34 0.49 -4.66
CA ILE A 123 -11.45 1.56 -4.18
C ILE A 123 -10.93 2.42 -5.33
N ILE A 124 -10.72 1.81 -6.49
CA ILE A 124 -10.22 2.49 -7.69
C ILE A 124 -11.39 2.61 -8.68
N ALA A 125 -11.75 3.84 -9.08
CA ALA A 125 -12.82 4.05 -10.07
C ALA A 125 -12.53 3.31 -11.37
N ASP A 126 -13.53 2.58 -11.89
CA ASP A 126 -13.42 1.70 -13.06
C ASP A 126 -12.12 0.88 -13.08
N SER A 127 -11.78 0.33 -11.90
CA SER A 127 -10.64 -0.53 -11.62
C SER A 127 -10.41 -1.61 -12.66
N ASP A 128 -11.45 -2.07 -13.37
CA ASP A 128 -11.33 -3.10 -14.41
C ASP A 128 -10.27 -2.77 -15.48
N ARG A 129 -10.18 -1.53 -15.97
CA ARG A 129 -9.17 -1.18 -17.00
C ARG A 129 -7.75 -1.15 -16.42
N ILE A 130 -7.58 -0.52 -15.26
CA ILE A 130 -6.27 -0.44 -14.59
C ILE A 130 -5.81 -1.83 -14.20
N GLN A 131 -6.69 -2.62 -13.58
CA GLN A 131 -6.44 -4.01 -13.23
C GLN A 131 -6.11 -4.82 -14.47
N ARG A 132 -6.80 -4.66 -15.61
CA ARG A 132 -6.47 -5.41 -16.84
C ARG A 132 -5.02 -5.21 -17.29
N TYR A 133 -4.50 -3.99 -17.13
CA TYR A 133 -3.15 -3.62 -17.55
C TYR A 133 -2.08 -3.76 -16.47
N ALA A 134 -2.42 -3.71 -15.19
CA ALA A 134 -1.47 -3.93 -14.10
C ALA A 134 -1.19 -5.42 -13.88
N GLU A 135 0.05 -5.77 -13.55
CA GLU A 135 0.40 -7.11 -13.10
C GLU A 135 -0.01 -7.33 -11.65
N THR A 136 0.33 -6.36 -10.80
CA THR A 136 -0.03 -6.33 -9.39
C THR A 136 -0.71 -5.00 -9.07
N VAL A 137 -1.80 -5.04 -8.31
CA VAL A 137 -2.50 -3.86 -7.79
C VAL A 137 -2.58 -4.01 -6.28
N ILE A 138 -2.03 -3.03 -5.58
CA ILE A 138 -1.93 -3.00 -4.13
C ILE A 138 -2.68 -1.77 -3.63
N SER A 139 -3.42 -1.93 -2.54
CA SER A 139 -4.00 -0.82 -1.79
C SER A 139 -3.40 -0.81 -0.40
N ILE A 140 -3.06 0.39 0.08
CA ILE A 140 -2.61 0.64 1.44
C ILE A 140 -3.58 1.64 2.05
N ARG A 141 -4.09 1.32 3.24
CA ARG A 141 -4.93 2.24 4.01
C ARG A 141 -4.65 2.14 5.50
N PRO A 142 -4.95 3.19 6.28
CA PRO A 142 -4.94 3.07 7.73
C PRO A 142 -6.01 2.06 8.15
N LYS A 143 -5.68 1.31 9.20
CA LYS A 143 -6.64 0.47 9.90
C LYS A 143 -7.66 1.35 10.61
N THR A 144 -8.88 0.87 10.75
CA THR A 144 -9.89 1.52 11.58
C THR A 144 -9.61 1.21 13.07
N PRO A 145 -10.10 2.02 14.03
CA PRO A 145 -9.87 1.75 15.46
C PRO A 145 -10.34 0.35 15.89
N ASP A 146 -11.44 -0.15 15.32
CA ASP A 146 -11.93 -1.50 15.58
C ASP A 146 -11.03 -2.60 14.98
N GLU A 147 -10.35 -2.33 13.86
CA GLU A 147 -9.31 -3.23 13.33
C GLU A 147 -8.06 -3.23 14.22
N ILE A 148 -7.63 -2.06 14.68
CA ILE A 148 -6.47 -1.94 15.59
C ILE A 148 -6.74 -2.66 16.91
N SER A 149 -7.89 -2.38 17.55
CA SER A 149 -8.31 -3.08 18.78
C SER A 149 -8.31 -4.59 18.59
N LEU A 150 -8.82 -5.07 17.47
CA LEU A 150 -8.91 -6.49 17.18
C LEU A 150 -7.53 -7.11 16.88
N ASP A 151 -6.67 -6.45 16.10
CA ASP A 151 -5.35 -6.96 15.71
C ASP A 151 -4.36 -6.94 16.87
N GLU A 152 -4.36 -5.87 17.65
CA GLU A 152 -3.42 -5.66 18.76
C GLU A 152 -3.89 -6.30 20.07
N ALA A 153 -5.12 -6.80 20.11
CA ALA A 153 -5.76 -7.32 21.32
C ALA A 153 -5.71 -6.30 22.47
N MET A 154 -6.16 -5.07 22.17
CA MET A 154 -6.29 -3.94 23.08
C MET A 154 -7.72 -3.42 23.12
N ASP A 155 -8.04 -2.63 24.14
CA ASP A 155 -9.38 -2.05 24.28
C ASP A 155 -9.66 -1.02 23.16
N LEU A 156 -10.94 -0.86 22.82
CA LEU A 156 -11.34 0.05 21.75
C LEU A 156 -10.95 1.50 22.07
N ASP A 157 -11.10 1.92 23.32
CA ASP A 157 -10.74 3.26 23.78
C ASP A 157 -9.23 3.54 23.60
N GLU A 158 -8.38 2.54 23.87
CA GLU A 158 -6.92 2.64 23.66
C GLU A 158 -6.58 2.74 22.16
N ALA A 159 -7.27 1.97 21.32
CA ALA A 159 -7.09 2.01 19.87
C ALA A 159 -7.56 3.34 19.27
N GLU A 160 -8.66 3.90 19.75
CA GLU A 160 -9.16 5.23 19.37
C GLU A 160 -8.16 6.32 19.77
N GLN A 161 -7.63 6.25 20.99
CA GLN A 161 -6.61 7.20 21.46
C GLN A 161 -5.34 7.14 20.61
N ALA A 162 -4.82 5.95 20.30
CA ALA A 162 -3.65 5.79 19.44
C ALA A 162 -3.87 6.40 18.03
N PHE A 163 -5.10 6.29 17.51
CA PHE A 163 -5.48 6.88 16.24
C PHE A 163 -5.55 8.41 16.29
N GLU A 164 -6.09 8.98 17.37
CA GLU A 164 -6.18 10.43 17.59
C GLU A 164 -4.80 11.07 17.78
N ASP A 165 -3.97 10.48 18.64
CA ASP A 165 -2.62 10.96 18.95
C ASP A 165 -1.64 10.73 17.80
N ARG A 166 -2.00 9.84 16.85
CA ARG A 166 -1.15 9.35 15.75
C ARG A 166 0.17 8.75 16.23
N ASP A 167 0.18 8.22 17.44
CA ASP A 167 1.31 7.49 17.98
C ASP A 167 1.05 5.99 17.84
N TYR A 168 1.76 5.40 16.87
CA TYR A 168 1.65 3.99 16.54
C TYR A 168 2.90 3.20 16.94
N SER A 169 3.82 3.81 17.69
CA SER A 169 5.12 3.24 18.03
C SER A 169 5.02 1.92 18.79
N ASN A 170 3.94 1.76 19.58
CA ASN A 170 3.70 0.58 20.41
C ASN A 170 2.82 -0.49 19.73
N LEU A 171 2.36 -0.25 18.50
CA LEU A 171 1.53 -1.23 17.78
C LEU A 171 2.41 -2.35 17.21
N ARG A 172 2.11 -3.60 17.57
CA ARG A 172 2.82 -4.81 17.12
C ARG A 172 2.61 -5.06 15.64
N PHE A 173 1.37 -4.91 15.18
CA PHE A 173 0.90 -5.16 13.82
C PHE A 173 0.66 -3.85 13.05
N GLY A 174 1.19 -2.74 13.55
CA GLY A 174 1.22 -1.46 12.85
C GLY A 174 -0.15 -0.81 12.63
N SER A 175 -0.11 0.37 12.03
CA SER A 175 -1.25 1.28 11.89
C SER A 175 -1.99 1.15 10.56
N HIS A 176 -1.39 0.49 9.58
CA HIS A 176 -1.91 0.37 8.22
C HIS A 176 -2.01 -1.09 7.82
N LYS A 177 -2.88 -1.35 6.87
CA LYS A 177 -2.94 -2.63 6.18
C LYS A 177 -2.74 -2.44 4.69
N MET A 178 -2.00 -3.37 4.12
CA MET A 178 -1.73 -3.47 2.70
C MET A 178 -2.37 -4.75 2.17
N PHE A 179 -3.25 -4.63 1.19
CA PHE A 179 -3.90 -5.77 0.57
C PHE A 179 -3.75 -5.71 -0.94
N ILE A 180 -3.69 -6.90 -1.54
CA ILE A 180 -3.46 -7.06 -2.97
C ILE A 180 -4.83 -7.28 -3.61
N LEU A 181 -5.25 -6.29 -4.40
CA LEU A 181 -6.50 -6.36 -5.18
C LEU A 181 -6.37 -7.28 -6.38
N LYS A 182 -5.15 -7.40 -6.92
CA LYS A 182 -4.83 -8.28 -8.03
C LYS A 182 -3.34 -8.64 -8.00
N GLY A 183 -3.02 -9.92 -8.19
CA GLY A 183 -1.67 -10.40 -8.50
C GLY A 183 -1.71 -11.40 -9.66
N ARG A 184 -0.74 -11.34 -10.57
CA ARG A 184 -0.64 -12.30 -11.71
C ARG A 184 0.33 -13.46 -11.47
N THR A 185 0.88 -13.58 -10.27
CA THR A 185 1.86 -14.61 -9.92
C THR A 185 1.31 -15.47 -8.79
N GLN A 186 0.75 -16.61 -9.14
CA GLN A 186 0.65 -17.77 -8.25
C GLN A 186 1.74 -18.77 -8.65
N GLY A 187 3.01 -18.41 -8.41
CA GLY A 187 4.12 -19.37 -8.46
C GLY A 187 4.07 -20.31 -7.25
N GLU A 188 4.98 -21.28 -7.21
CA GLU A 188 5.07 -22.26 -6.11
C GLU A 188 5.29 -21.61 -4.72
N GLU A 189 5.85 -20.39 -4.70
CA GLU A 189 6.07 -19.57 -3.49
C GLU A 189 5.12 -18.36 -3.38
N ALA A 190 3.95 -18.40 -4.02
CA ALA A 190 3.03 -17.28 -3.96
C ALA A 190 2.62 -17.03 -2.50
N PRO A 191 2.91 -15.85 -1.92
CA PRO A 191 2.45 -15.53 -0.58
C PRO A 191 0.93 -15.58 -0.66
N GLY A 192 0.26 -16.40 0.14
CA GLY A 192 -1.19 -16.59 0.09
C GLY A 192 -1.96 -15.35 0.54
N HIS A 193 -1.77 -14.24 -0.15
CA HIS A 193 -2.27 -12.91 0.15
C HIS A 193 -3.75 -12.76 -0.25
N THR A 194 -4.24 -13.66 -1.10
CA THR A 194 -5.68 -13.83 -1.38
C THR A 194 -6.32 -14.92 -0.54
N ASP A 195 -5.56 -15.60 0.32
CA ASP A 195 -6.10 -16.72 1.09
C ASP A 195 -7.07 -16.21 2.14
N LEU A 196 -8.10 -17.00 2.38
CA LEU A 196 -9.02 -16.76 3.49
C LEU A 196 -8.35 -17.25 4.77
N VAL A 197 -8.12 -16.32 5.69
CA VAL A 197 -7.65 -16.61 7.04
C VAL A 197 -8.85 -16.67 7.97
N ARG A 198 -8.98 -17.78 8.71
CA ARG A 198 -10.03 -17.95 9.70
C ARG A 198 -9.60 -17.29 11.00
N ARG A 199 -10.36 -16.30 11.46
CA ARG A 199 -10.10 -15.53 12.69
C ARG A 199 -11.20 -15.75 13.71
N ARG A 200 -10.84 -15.95 14.98
CA ARG A 200 -11.77 -15.95 16.11
C ARG A 200 -12.04 -14.52 16.57
N LEU A 201 -13.31 -14.16 16.71
CA LEU A 201 -13.76 -12.87 17.23
C LEU A 201 -13.87 -12.91 18.76
N PRO A 202 -13.90 -11.74 19.46
CA PRO A 202 -13.99 -11.69 20.92
C PRO A 202 -15.24 -12.38 21.48
N ASN A 203 -16.33 -12.41 20.72
CA ASN A 203 -17.56 -13.12 21.08
C ASN A 203 -17.49 -14.66 20.89
N GLY A 204 -16.31 -15.20 20.56
CA GLY A 204 -16.07 -16.63 20.34
C GLY A 204 -16.49 -17.17 18.98
N THR A 205 -17.14 -16.35 18.13
CA THR A 205 -17.49 -16.74 16.76
C THR A 205 -16.30 -16.65 15.81
N PHE A 206 -16.39 -17.28 14.64
CA PHE A 206 -15.34 -17.23 13.63
C PHE A 206 -15.76 -16.41 12.42
N ARG A 207 -14.81 -15.63 11.88
CA ARG A 207 -14.94 -14.87 10.63
C ARG A 207 -13.85 -15.33 9.67
N GLN A 208 -14.15 -15.36 8.37
CA GLN A 208 -13.15 -15.54 7.32
C GLN A 208 -12.83 -14.19 6.72
N ASP A 209 -11.57 -13.79 6.82
CA ASP A 209 -11.07 -12.54 6.28
C ASP A 209 -10.03 -12.84 5.20
N THR A 210 -10.01 -12.08 4.12
CA THR A 210 -8.92 -12.14 3.14
C THR A 210 -7.64 -11.69 3.82
N ASN A 211 -6.54 -12.41 3.59
CA ASN A 211 -5.25 -12.04 4.14
C ASN A 211 -4.80 -10.64 3.69
N TYR A 212 -4.03 -9.98 4.55
CA TYR A 212 -3.42 -8.69 4.27
C TYR A 212 -2.12 -8.56 5.05
N PHE A 213 -1.22 -7.71 4.56
CA PHE A 213 0.01 -7.36 5.26
C PHE A 213 -0.24 -6.22 6.23
N ASN A 214 0.36 -6.36 7.40
CA ASN A 214 0.39 -5.37 8.45
C ASN A 214 1.56 -4.42 8.22
N MET A 215 1.29 -3.12 8.22
CA MET A 215 2.30 -2.10 7.94
C MET A 215 2.32 -1.07 9.07
N LEU A 216 3.50 -0.80 9.60
CA LEU A 216 3.76 0.37 10.42
C LEU A 216 4.14 1.53 9.50
N VAL A 217 3.31 2.57 9.51
CA VAL A 217 3.62 3.84 8.86
C VAL A 217 3.94 4.84 9.95
N ASP A 218 5.18 5.31 9.98
CA ASP A 218 5.63 6.41 10.81
C ASP A 218 6.23 7.49 9.90
N ASN A 219 5.45 8.54 9.65
CA ASN A 219 5.78 9.59 8.69
C ASN A 219 6.09 9.03 7.28
N TYR A 220 7.35 9.07 6.84
CA TYR A 220 7.80 8.49 5.56
C TYR A 220 8.43 7.10 5.72
N PHE A 221 8.56 6.61 6.95
CA PHE A 221 9.05 5.27 7.24
C PHE A 221 7.90 4.26 7.13
N LEU A 222 8.14 3.21 6.36
CA LEU A 222 7.23 2.11 6.15
C LEU A 222 7.95 0.81 6.53
N ALA A 223 7.39 0.07 7.49
CA ALA A 223 7.90 -1.24 7.89
C ALA A 223 6.78 -2.27 7.86
N GLU A 224 7.08 -3.44 7.31
CA GLU A 224 6.20 -4.61 7.41
C GLU A 224 6.20 -5.16 8.84
N ARG A 225 5.03 -5.60 9.31
CA ARG A 225 4.78 -6.15 10.65
C ARG A 225 4.04 -7.49 10.58
N GLY A 226 4.35 -8.32 9.57
CA GLY A 226 3.72 -9.62 9.34
C GLY A 226 2.41 -9.54 8.56
N ASP A 227 1.66 -10.64 8.52
CA ASP A 227 0.36 -10.75 7.87
C ASP A 227 -0.77 -11.08 8.86
N LEU A 228 -2.01 -11.26 8.36
CA LEU A 228 -3.15 -11.59 9.22
C LEU A 228 -2.98 -12.96 9.92
N ARG A 229 -2.19 -13.89 9.36
CA ARG A 229 -1.93 -15.18 10.02
C ARG A 229 -1.10 -14.98 11.28
N ASP A 230 -0.12 -14.06 11.25
CA ASP A 230 0.67 -13.72 12.44
C ASP A 230 -0.21 -13.15 13.55
N VAL A 231 -1.17 -12.31 13.20
CA VAL A 231 -2.18 -11.79 14.13
C VAL A 231 -3.00 -12.92 14.75
N VAL A 232 -3.49 -13.85 13.91
CA VAL A 232 -4.29 -14.99 14.39
C VAL A 232 -3.48 -15.91 15.29
N ASN A 233 -2.25 -16.26 14.91
CA ASN A 233 -1.36 -17.10 15.70
C ASN A 233 -1.08 -16.49 17.07
N PHE A 234 -0.71 -15.20 17.11
CA PHE A 234 -0.48 -14.47 18.37
C PHE A 234 -1.71 -14.48 19.29
N ARG A 235 -2.91 -14.36 18.73
CA ARG A 235 -4.14 -14.39 19.52
C ARG A 235 -4.45 -15.77 20.09
N GLU A 236 -4.33 -16.82 19.28
CA GLU A 236 -4.58 -18.19 19.74
C GLU A 236 -3.57 -18.59 20.83
N GLU A 237 -2.29 -18.19 20.72
CA GLU A 237 -1.29 -18.38 21.77
C GLU A 237 -1.69 -17.68 23.09
N ARG A 238 -2.16 -16.44 23.02
CA ARG A 238 -2.65 -15.70 24.19
C ARG A 238 -3.83 -16.37 24.87
N PHE A 239 -4.82 -16.83 24.09
CA PHE A 239 -5.97 -17.52 24.65
C PHE A 239 -5.59 -18.83 25.35
N MET A 240 -4.66 -19.60 24.78
CA MET A 240 -4.17 -20.82 25.45
C MET A 240 -3.50 -20.52 26.79
N LEU A 241 -2.75 -19.42 26.89
CA LEU A 241 -2.12 -19.00 28.15
C LEU A 241 -3.15 -18.58 29.22
N ASP A 242 -4.16 -17.81 28.83
CA ASP A 242 -5.24 -17.39 29.73
C ASP A 242 -6.09 -18.59 30.21
N ASP A 243 -6.39 -19.54 29.31
CA ASP A 243 -7.13 -20.76 29.65
C ASP A 243 -6.32 -21.62 30.64
N THR A 244 -4.99 -21.72 30.48
CA THR A 244 -4.13 -22.45 31.45
C THR A 244 -4.05 -21.80 32.83
N HIS A 245 -4.13 -20.47 32.93
CA HIS A 245 -4.14 -19.76 34.22
C HIS A 245 -5.50 -19.83 34.93
N SER A 246 -6.59 -20.07 34.20
CA SER A 246 -7.93 -20.22 34.79
C SER A 246 -8.14 -21.57 35.50
N GLY A 247 -7.20 -22.52 35.35
CA GLY A 247 -7.25 -23.86 35.94
C GLY A 247 -6.59 -24.03 37.30
N ASP A 248 -5.80 -23.05 37.78
CA ASP A 248 -5.00 -23.16 39.02
C ASP A 248 -5.55 -22.30 40.18
N LEU A 249 -6.86 -22.38 40.40
CA LEU A 249 -7.47 -22.03 41.69
C LEU A 249 -8.24 -23.24 42.19
N ASP A 250 -7.52 -24.19 42.77
CA ASP A 250 -8.09 -25.15 43.71
C ASP A 250 -7.94 -24.53 45.11
N PRO A 251 -9.00 -23.96 45.71
CA PRO A 251 -8.93 -23.38 47.03
C PRO A 251 -9.26 -24.46 48.06
N ASP A 252 -8.45 -25.52 48.17
CA ASP A 252 -8.50 -26.45 49.32
C ASP A 252 -7.35 -27.48 49.29
N ILE A 253 -6.12 -27.05 49.64
CA ILE A 253 -5.14 -27.81 50.46
C ILE A 253 -4.34 -26.84 51.33
#